data_AF-A0A2Z5JPF4-F1
#
_entry.id   AF-A0A2Z5JPF4-F1
#
_cell.length_a   1.000
_cell.length_b   1.000
_cell.length_c   1.000
_cell.angle_alpha   90.00
_cell.angle_beta   90.00
_cell.angle_gamma   90.00
#
_symmetry.space_group_name_H-M   'P 1'
#
loop_
_entity.id
_entity.type
_entity.pdbx_description
1 polymer ?
#
loop_
_entity_poly.entity_id
_entity_poly.type
_entity_poly.pdbx_seq_one_letter_code
_entity_poly.pdbx_strand_id
1 'polypeptide(L)'
;MGKKSRNPSARSKKLDRQERQRAARHGEMTTVGMAAVLPLDAFPVLHEGEIRILPADRIRARFEAELASDNEPPLDGDAEFRSMLVEDVQEGRFRLRRDGNWESDNDYFAAPST
;
A
#
# COMPACT_ATOMS: atom_id res chain seq x y z
N MET A 1 21.90 -9.37 -31.86
CA MET A 1 20.62 -8.69 -31.58
C MET A 1 20.25 -8.97 -30.13
N GLY A 2 20.39 -7.98 -29.25
CA GLY A 2 20.20 -8.14 -27.81
C GLY A 2 18.71 -8.19 -27.45
N LYS A 3 18.26 -9.32 -26.89
CA LYS A 3 16.91 -9.46 -26.34
C LYS A 3 16.83 -8.63 -25.05
N LYS A 4 16.20 -7.45 -25.11
CA LYS A 4 15.85 -6.68 -23.90
C LYS A 4 14.75 -7.44 -23.17
N SER A 5 15.12 -8.16 -22.11
CA SER A 5 14.18 -8.72 -21.15
C SER A 5 13.43 -7.55 -20.50
N ARG A 6 12.13 -7.40 -20.80
CA ARG A 6 11.26 -6.45 -20.10
C ARG A 6 11.02 -7.02 -18.71
N ASN A 7 11.61 -6.41 -17.70
CA ASN A 7 11.17 -6.64 -16.32
C ASN A 7 9.68 -6.25 -16.26
N PRO A 8 8.79 -7.13 -15.74
CA PRO A 8 7.43 -6.73 -15.48
C PRO A 8 7.46 -5.62 -14.41
N SER A 9 6.84 -4.48 -14.70
CA SER A 9 6.79 -3.32 -13.80
C SER A 9 6.20 -3.72 -12.45
N ALA A 10 6.51 -2.99 -11.38
CA ALA A 10 5.90 -3.24 -10.08
C ALA A 10 4.38 -3.13 -10.16
N ARG A 11 3.82 -2.21 -10.97
CA ARG A 11 2.40 -2.20 -11.33
C ARG A 11 1.92 -3.51 -11.95
N SER A 12 2.62 -4.05 -12.96
CA SER A 12 2.23 -5.30 -13.61
C SER A 12 2.40 -6.52 -12.70
N LYS A 13 3.43 -6.55 -11.85
CA LYS A 13 3.59 -7.61 -10.84
C LYS A 13 2.52 -7.51 -9.75
N LYS A 14 2.16 -6.30 -9.31
CA LYS A 14 1.04 -6.06 -8.39
C LYS A 14 -0.28 -6.47 -9.03
N LEU A 15 -0.51 -6.14 -10.31
CA LEU A 15 -1.70 -6.56 -11.09
C LEU A 15 -1.78 -8.08 -11.30
N ASP A 16 -0.69 -8.75 -11.68
CA ASP A 16 -0.67 -10.22 -11.85
C ASP A 16 -0.90 -10.93 -10.51
N ARG A 17 -0.33 -10.38 -9.43
CA ARG A 17 -0.56 -10.86 -8.07
C ARG A 17 -2.00 -10.60 -7.60
N GLN A 18 -2.59 -9.47 -7.98
CA GLN A 18 -4.00 -9.13 -7.73
C GLN A 18 -4.92 -10.16 -8.38
N GLU A 19 -4.66 -10.58 -9.62
CA GLU A 19 -5.46 -11.58 -10.32
C GLU A 19 -5.37 -12.96 -9.64
N ARG A 20 -4.17 -13.36 -9.21
CA ARG A 20 -3.97 -14.62 -8.47
C ARG A 20 -4.57 -14.62 -7.06
N GLN A 21 -4.58 -13.47 -6.37
CA GLN A 21 -5.16 -13.36 -5.03
C GLN A 21 -6.69 -13.23 -5.04
N ARG A 22 -7.27 -12.59 -6.07
CA ARG A 22 -8.73 -12.57 -6.27
C ARG A 22 -9.31 -13.98 -6.42
N ALA A 23 -8.57 -14.88 -7.07
CA ALA A 23 -8.95 -16.29 -7.17
C ALA A 23 -8.89 -17.06 -5.82
N ALA A 24 -8.18 -16.53 -4.81
CA ALA A 24 -7.93 -17.20 -3.54
C ALA A 24 -8.80 -16.72 -2.37
N ARG A 25 -9.63 -15.68 -2.53
CA ARG A 25 -10.44 -15.13 -1.42
C ARG A 25 -11.90 -14.93 -1.81
N HIS A 26 -12.69 -15.99 -1.61
CA HIS A 26 -14.12 -15.86 -1.36
C HIS A 26 -14.31 -15.31 0.06
N GLY A 27 -14.38 -13.99 0.16
CA GLY A 27 -14.50 -13.24 1.40
C GLY A 27 -14.80 -11.80 1.04
N GLU A 28 -16.03 -11.59 0.55
CA GLU A 28 -16.62 -10.33 0.13
C GLU A 28 -16.78 -9.36 1.31
N MET A 29 -15.68 -8.94 1.92
CA MET A 29 -15.66 -7.79 2.83
C MET A 29 -15.28 -6.55 2.02
N THR A 30 -16.30 -6.04 1.33
CA THR A 30 -16.57 -4.62 1.02
C THR A 30 -15.35 -3.72 0.75
N THR A 31 -14.60 -4.03 -0.31
CA THR A 31 -13.53 -3.17 -0.85
C THR A 31 -13.97 -1.73 -1.10
N VAL A 32 -15.22 -1.54 -1.54
CA VAL A 32 -15.78 -0.22 -1.86
C VAL A 32 -16.06 0.61 -0.60
N GLY A 33 -16.31 -0.06 0.55
CA GLY A 33 -16.57 0.60 1.83
C GLY A 33 -15.30 1.07 2.54
N MET A 34 -14.19 0.33 2.44
CA MET A 34 -12.93 0.72 3.11
C MET A 34 -12.27 1.94 2.49
N ALA A 35 -12.31 2.09 1.16
CA ALA A 35 -11.74 3.26 0.48
C ALA A 35 -12.33 4.60 0.95
N ALA A 36 -13.60 4.59 1.39
CA ALA A 36 -14.29 5.76 1.92
C ALA A 36 -13.96 6.06 3.39
N VAL A 37 -13.34 5.12 4.12
CA VAL A 37 -13.07 5.20 5.57
C VAL A 37 -11.58 5.46 5.86
N LEU A 38 -10.71 5.35 4.86
CA LEU A 38 -9.28 5.61 5.04
C LEU A 38 -9.03 7.09 5.35
N PRO A 39 -8.44 7.43 6.51
CA PRO A 39 -8.09 8.80 6.83
C PRO A 39 -7.06 9.32 5.81
N LEU A 40 -7.26 10.55 5.32
CA LEU A 40 -6.37 11.15 4.32
C LEU A 40 -5.20 11.91 4.95
N ASP A 41 -5.28 12.19 6.25
CA ASP A 41 -4.28 12.99 6.94
C ASP A 41 -3.29 12.12 7.71
N ALA A 42 -3.77 11.20 8.55
CA ALA A 42 -2.91 10.39 9.40
C ALA A 42 -3.58 9.11 9.92
N PHE A 43 -2.75 8.10 10.18
CA PHE A 43 -3.15 6.78 10.67
C PHE A 43 -2.54 6.55 12.04
N PRO A 44 -3.35 6.32 13.10
CA PRO A 44 -2.81 5.84 14.37
C PRO A 44 -2.39 4.38 14.18
N VAL A 45 -1.09 4.10 14.13
CA VAL A 45 -0.52 2.77 13.89
C VAL A 45 0.12 2.24 15.16
N LEU A 46 -0.19 0.99 15.54
CA LEU A 46 0.55 0.29 16.58
C LEU A 46 1.92 -0.12 16.03
N HIS A 47 2.99 0.38 16.64
CA HIS A 47 4.36 0.08 16.27
C HIS A 47 5.19 -0.11 17.55
N GLU A 48 5.87 -1.25 17.66
CA GLU A 48 6.68 -1.62 18.85
C GLU A 48 5.91 -1.57 20.18
N GLY A 49 4.58 -1.79 20.15
CA GLY A 49 3.73 -1.77 21.34
C GLY A 49 3.19 -0.38 21.72
N GLU A 50 3.53 0.67 20.97
CA GLU A 50 3.01 2.02 21.16
C GLU A 50 2.19 2.49 19.94
N ILE A 51 1.17 3.31 20.18
CA ILE A 51 0.42 3.95 19.09
C ILE A 51 1.21 5.16 18.60
N ARG A 52 1.64 5.12 17.35
CA ARG A 52 2.33 6.21 16.67
C ARG A 52 1.48 6.74 15.52
N ILE A 53 1.45 8.06 15.36
CA ILE A 53 0.73 8.68 14.25
C ILE A 53 1.61 8.59 13.00
N LEU A 54 1.10 7.89 11.98
CA LEU A 54 1.71 7.78 10.67
C LEU A 54 1.02 8.78 9.72
N PRO A 55 1.66 9.90 9.35
CA PRO A 55 1.07 10.86 8.42
C PRO A 55 0.95 10.27 7.01
N ALA A 56 -0.11 10.63 6.29
CA ALA A 56 -0.36 10.16 4.94
C ALA A 56 0.76 10.53 3.97
N ASP A 57 1.40 11.70 4.14
CA ASP A 57 2.56 12.12 3.35
C ASP A 57 3.72 11.13 3.44
N ARG A 58 3.89 10.47 4.59
CA ARG A 58 4.95 9.48 4.78
C ARG A 58 4.64 8.17 4.06
N ILE A 59 3.36 7.78 4.05
CA ILE A 59 2.88 6.64 3.26
C ILE A 59 3.07 6.96 1.77
N ARG A 60 2.70 8.17 1.33
CA ARG A 60 2.87 8.65 -0.03
C ARG A 60 4.34 8.61 -0.47
N ALA A 61 5.23 9.18 0.33
CA ALA A 61 6.67 9.20 0.06
C ALA A 61 7.25 7.78 -0.07
N ARG A 62 6.75 6.83 0.72
CA ARG A 62 7.14 5.42 0.58
C ARG A 62 6.70 4.84 -0.76
N PHE A 63 5.44 5.05 -1.14
CA PHE A 63 4.94 4.59 -2.45
C PHE A 63 5.71 5.20 -3.61
N GLU A 64 6.01 6.50 -3.53
CA GLU A 64 6.83 7.17 -4.54
C GLU A 64 8.26 6.63 -4.58
N ALA A 65 8.86 6.29 -3.43
CA ALA A 65 10.16 5.64 -3.37
C ALA A 65 10.15 4.22 -3.99
N GLU A 66 9.12 3.42 -3.73
CA GLU A 66 8.92 2.12 -4.39
C GLU A 66 8.78 2.27 -5.91
N LEU A 67 7.95 3.22 -6.37
CA LEU A 67 7.77 3.51 -7.79
C LEU A 67 9.08 3.98 -8.44
N ALA A 68 9.82 4.88 -7.80
CA ALA A 68 11.11 5.36 -8.28
C ALA A 68 12.15 4.23 -8.40
N SER A 69 12.20 3.32 -7.44
CA SER A 69 13.02 2.10 -7.48
C SER A 69 12.71 1.25 -8.73
N ASP A 70 11.44 1.15 -9.10
CA ASP A 70 10.98 0.41 -10.27
C ASP A 70 10.99 1.24 -11.58
N ASN A 71 11.56 2.45 -11.58
CA ASN A 71 11.55 3.41 -12.69
C ASN A 71 10.12 3.76 -13.18
N GLU A 72 9.15 3.73 -12.27
CA GLU A 72 7.78 4.16 -12.51
C GLU A 72 7.63 5.66 -12.15
N PRO A 73 6.71 6.38 -12.82
CA PRO A 73 6.40 7.75 -12.46
C PRO A 73 5.84 7.83 -11.02
N PRO A 74 5.93 9.01 -10.36
CA PRO A 74 5.31 9.22 -9.07
C PRO A 74 3.78 9.10 -9.16
N LEU A 75 3.13 9.02 -7.99
CA LEU A 75 1.69 8.92 -7.88
C LEU A 75 0.96 10.09 -8.57
N ASP A 76 -0.04 9.76 -9.39
CA ASP A 76 -0.90 10.76 -10.04
C ASP A 76 -2.07 11.17 -9.11
N GLY A 77 -1.77 12.02 -8.14
CA GLY A 77 -2.76 12.61 -7.24
C GLY A 77 -3.32 11.64 -6.19
N ASP A 78 -4.38 12.08 -5.51
CA ASP A 78 -4.89 11.38 -4.32
C ASP A 78 -5.74 10.15 -4.67
N ALA A 79 -6.30 10.09 -5.87
CA ALA A 79 -7.04 8.92 -6.34
C ALA A 79 -6.11 7.71 -6.46
N GLU A 80 -4.94 7.88 -7.06
CA GLU A 80 -3.95 6.81 -7.17
C GLU A 80 -3.36 6.42 -5.81
N PHE A 81 -3.06 7.41 -4.96
CA PHE A 81 -2.63 7.18 -3.59
C PHE A 81 -3.63 6.31 -2.82
N ARG A 82 -4.93 6.64 -2.88
CA ARG A 82 -5.99 5.86 -2.23
C ARG A 82 -6.08 4.45 -2.80
N SER A 83 -5.98 4.29 -4.12
CA SER A 83 -5.99 2.96 -4.74
C SER A 83 -4.86 2.09 -4.20
N MET A 84 -3.63 2.61 -4.17
CA MET A 84 -2.48 1.86 -3.64
C MET A 84 -2.60 1.56 -2.14
N LEU A 85 -3.16 2.48 -1.36
CA LEU A 85 -3.39 2.24 0.06
C LEU A 85 -4.47 1.18 0.31
N VAL A 86 -5.56 1.20 -0.46
CA VAL A 86 -6.60 0.16 -0.41
C VAL A 86 -6.00 -1.20 -0.77
N GLU A 87 -5.07 -1.25 -1.72
CA GLU A 87 -4.35 -2.47 -2.08
C GLU A 87 -3.52 -3.01 -0.90
N ASP A 88 -2.72 -2.17 -0.23
CA ASP A 88 -1.96 -2.60 0.95
C ASP A 88 -2.87 -3.11 2.08
N VAL A 89 -4.05 -2.52 2.24
CA VAL A 89 -5.07 -2.99 3.17
C VAL A 89 -5.60 -4.37 2.78
N GLN A 90 -5.95 -4.58 1.51
CA GLN A 90 -6.44 -5.86 0.99
C GLN A 90 -5.41 -6.98 1.08
N GLU A 91 -4.15 -6.66 0.79
CA GLU A 91 -3.02 -7.58 0.96
C GLU A 91 -2.77 -7.91 2.44
N GLY A 92 -3.40 -7.17 3.36
CA GLY A 92 -3.23 -7.33 4.80
C GLY A 92 -1.91 -6.78 5.32
N ARG A 93 -1.24 -5.92 4.54
CA ARG A 93 -0.05 -5.15 4.97
C ARG A 93 -0.42 -3.98 5.88
N PHE A 94 -1.68 -3.56 5.79
CA PHE A 94 -2.29 -2.56 6.66
C PHE A 94 -3.63 -3.11 7.17
N ARG A 95 -3.84 -3.17 8.48
CA ARG A 95 -5.04 -3.78 9.08
C ARG A 95 -5.62 -2.88 10.14
N LEU A 96 -6.92 -2.63 10.06
CA LEU A 96 -7.64 -1.95 11.13
C LEU A 96 -7.94 -2.95 12.25
N ARG A 97 -7.46 -2.65 13.46
CA ARG A 97 -7.73 -3.42 14.67
C ARG A 97 -9.09 -3.05 15.26
N ARG A 98 -9.60 -3.89 16.15
CA ARG A 98 -10.88 -3.68 16.84
C ARG A 98 -10.88 -2.49 17.79
N ASP A 99 -9.70 -2.06 18.24
CA ASP A 99 -9.50 -0.88 19.09
C ASP A 99 -9.50 0.44 18.31
N GLY A 100 -9.68 0.39 16.98
CA GLY A 100 -9.69 1.55 16.09
C GLY A 100 -8.31 1.99 15.62
N ASN A 101 -7.23 1.31 16.04
CA ASN A 101 -5.88 1.58 15.57
C ASN A 101 -5.54 0.72 14.36
N TRP A 102 -4.62 1.20 13.54
CA TRP A 102 -4.06 0.46 12.43
C TRP A 102 -2.85 -0.35 12.86
N GLU A 103 -2.59 -1.44 12.16
CA GLU A 103 -1.41 -2.28 12.30
C GLU A 103 -0.78 -2.43 10.92
N SER A 104 0.54 -2.41 10.85
CA SER A 104 1.24 -2.63 9.60
C SER A 104 2.37 -3.63 9.72
N ASP A 105 2.43 -4.55 8.74
CA ASP A 105 3.57 -5.47 8.51
C ASP A 105 4.76 -4.76 7.85
N ASN A 106 4.52 -3.59 7.24
CA ASN A 106 5.53 -2.79 6.56
C ASN A 106 6.05 -1.72 7.53
N ASP A 107 7.36 -1.59 7.64
CA ASP A 107 7.95 -0.54 8.46
C ASP A 107 7.85 0.82 7.75
N TYR A 108 6.66 1.43 7.78
CA TYR A 108 6.45 2.80 7.32
C TYR A 108 7.22 3.82 8.18
N PHE A 109 7.71 3.40 9.36
CA PHE A 109 8.56 4.20 10.24
C PHE A 109 10.06 4.04 9.93
N ALA A 110 10.47 3.06 9.13
CA ALA A 110 11.81 2.98 8.57
C ALA A 110 12.02 4.12 7.57
N ALA A 111 13.20 4.73 7.61
CA ALA A 111 13.60 5.68 6.56
C ALA A 111 13.65 4.95 5.20
N PRO A 112 13.26 5.60 4.09
CA PRO A 112 13.50 5.03 2.78
C PRO A 112 15.01 4.78 2.66
N SER A 113 15.39 3.51 2.51
CA SER A 113 16.79 3.13 2.33
C SER A 113 17.27 3.79 1.03
N THR A 114 18.31 4.61 1.16
CA THR A 114 18.88 5.44 0.08
C THR A 114 19.58 4.59 -0.97
#